data_AF-A0A7G3ANH0-F1
#
_entry.id   AF-A0A7G3ANH0-F1
#
_cell.length_a   1.000
_cell.length_b   1.000
_cell.length_c   1.000
_cell.angle_alpha   90.00
_cell.angle_beta   90.00
_cell.angle_gamma   90.00
#
_symmetry.space_group_name_H-M   'P 1'
#
loop_
_entity.id
_entity.type
_entity.pdbx_description
1 polymer ?
#
loop_
_entity_poly.entity_id
_entity_poly.type
_entity_poly.pdbx_seq_one_letter_code
_entity_poly.pdbx_strand_id
1 'polypeptide(L)'
;KARLSKTILEMKFMKKTKEKVLKAEESQESCAMYSSEITQKMLSGSNLIPEPSYVPCEDLLIGRFSFGGMNPELERLLLKEKASQVNEDFEKEQEMIKDVSDDKMALHYGKIHQTISNKYTNQGKKFNRSRDGRIQKKSFNKDSKFKGKHT
;
A
#
# COMPACT_ATOMS: atom_id res chain seq x y z
N LYS A 1 4.91 9.71 -18.41
CA LYS A 1 3.86 8.67 -18.46
C LYS A 1 3.25 8.68 -19.85
N ALA A 2 3.08 7.51 -20.50
CA ALA A 2 2.38 7.44 -21.77
C ALA A 2 0.90 7.78 -21.56
N ARG A 3 0.36 8.72 -22.36
CA ARG A 3 -1.07 9.09 -22.38
C ARG A 3 -1.63 8.75 -23.74
N LEU A 4 -2.87 8.28 -23.78
CA LEU A 4 -3.59 8.06 -25.03
C LEU A 4 -3.89 9.41 -25.69
N SER A 5 -3.99 9.41 -27.03
CA SER A 5 -4.36 10.63 -27.75
C SER A 5 -5.81 11.03 -27.45
N LYS A 6 -6.08 12.34 -27.50
CA LYS A 6 -7.42 12.91 -27.23
C LYS A 6 -8.49 12.29 -28.13
N THR A 7 -8.17 12.09 -29.41
CA THR A 7 -9.06 11.47 -30.40
C THR A 7 -9.42 10.04 -30.05
N ILE A 8 -8.49 9.24 -29.53
CA ILE A 8 -8.78 7.87 -29.08
C ILE A 8 -9.69 7.90 -27.86
N LEU A 9 -9.44 8.80 -26.91
CA LEU A 9 -10.20 8.89 -25.67
C LEU A 9 -11.67 9.33 -25.89
N GLU A 10 -11.95 10.03 -26.99
CA GLU A 10 -13.29 10.47 -27.38
C GLU A 10 -14.16 9.35 -27.99
N MET A 11 -13.55 8.23 -28.38
CA MET A 11 -14.26 7.10 -28.97
C MET A 11 -15.25 6.47 -27.97
N LYS A 12 -16.37 5.96 -28.48
CA LYS A 12 -17.46 5.40 -27.66
C LYS A 12 -17.00 4.27 -26.74
N PHE A 13 -16.05 3.45 -27.17
CA PHE A 13 -15.51 2.34 -26.36
C PHE A 13 -14.57 2.83 -25.25
N MET A 14 -14.06 4.06 -25.34
CA MET A 14 -13.15 4.67 -24.38
C MET A 14 -13.85 5.51 -23.30
N LYS A 15 -15.19 5.58 -23.29
CA LYS A 15 -15.96 6.39 -22.33
C LYS A 15 -15.56 6.17 -20.87
N LYS A 16 -15.47 4.91 -20.42
CA LYS A 16 -15.04 4.58 -19.05
C LYS A 16 -13.61 5.04 -18.75
N THR A 17 -12.71 4.89 -19.71
CA THR A 17 -11.32 5.32 -19.57
C THR A 17 -11.22 6.85 -19.55
N LYS A 18 -12.03 7.54 -20.37
CA LYS A 18 -12.16 9.01 -20.37
C LYS A 18 -12.61 9.52 -19.02
N GLU A 19 -13.66 8.95 -18.46
CA GLU A 19 -14.17 9.29 -17.13
C GLU A 19 -13.11 9.07 -16.04
N LYS A 20 -12.40 7.92 -16.07
CA LYS A 20 -11.30 7.65 -15.13
C LYS A 20 -10.17 8.67 -15.24
N VAL A 21 -9.78 9.04 -16.45
CA VAL A 21 -8.72 10.02 -16.71
C VAL A 21 -9.14 11.40 -16.20
N LEU A 22 -10.37 11.85 -16.52
CA LEU A 22 -10.90 13.13 -16.04
C LEU A 22 -11.03 13.17 -14.52
N LYS A 23 -11.54 12.10 -13.89
CA LYS A 23 -11.63 12.01 -12.43
C LYS A 23 -10.26 12.07 -11.75
N ALA A 24 -9.25 11.44 -12.35
CA ALA A 24 -7.88 11.49 -11.84
C ALA A 24 -7.27 12.90 -11.99
N GLU A 25 -7.55 13.57 -13.10
CA GLU A 25 -7.14 14.97 -13.34
C GLU A 25 -7.82 15.92 -12.35
N GLU A 26 -9.14 15.83 -12.19
CA GLU A 26 -9.92 16.61 -11.23
C GLU A 26 -9.45 16.38 -9.79
N SER A 27 -9.17 15.13 -9.40
CA SER A 27 -8.61 14.83 -8.08
C SER A 27 -7.22 15.46 -7.90
N GLN A 28 -6.37 15.42 -8.92
CA GLN A 28 -5.03 16.01 -8.83
C GLN A 28 -5.10 17.54 -8.78
N GLU A 29 -5.98 18.16 -9.55
CA GLU A 29 -6.26 19.59 -9.55
C GLU A 29 -6.84 20.05 -8.21
N SER A 30 -7.79 19.29 -7.66
CA SER A 30 -8.35 19.51 -6.33
C SER A 30 -7.27 19.44 -5.24
N CYS A 31 -6.44 18.38 -5.25
CA CYS A 31 -5.32 18.28 -4.32
C CYS A 31 -4.32 19.43 -4.47
N ALA A 32 -4.05 19.88 -5.70
CA ALA A 32 -3.15 21.00 -5.96
C ALA A 32 -3.73 22.33 -5.46
N MET A 33 -5.03 22.58 -5.68
CA MET A 33 -5.72 23.78 -5.21
C MET A 33 -5.67 23.92 -3.68
N TYR A 34 -5.94 22.83 -2.95
CA TYR A 34 -5.98 22.86 -1.48
C TYR A 34 -4.62 22.60 -0.82
N SER A 35 -3.56 22.36 -1.61
CA SER A 35 -2.23 22.04 -1.08
C SER A 35 -1.64 23.12 -0.18
N SER A 36 -1.98 24.40 -0.41
CA SER A 36 -1.55 25.54 0.42
C SER A 36 -2.41 25.74 1.67
N GLU A 37 -3.62 25.18 1.71
CA GLU A 37 -4.59 25.39 2.78
C GLU A 37 -4.57 24.26 3.83
N ILE A 38 -4.08 23.07 3.44
CA ILE A 38 -3.96 21.92 4.34
C ILE A 38 -2.73 22.11 5.24
N THR A 39 -2.97 22.51 6.48
CA THR A 39 -1.92 22.63 7.49
C THR A 39 -1.43 21.25 7.98
N GLN A 40 -0.16 21.14 8.39
CA GLN A 40 0.37 19.89 8.97
C GLN A 40 -0.44 19.40 10.18
N LYS A 41 -1.07 20.32 10.92
CA LYS A 41 -1.94 20.01 12.06
C LYS A 41 -3.24 19.31 11.65
N MET A 42 -3.75 19.59 10.44
CA MET A 42 -4.91 18.89 9.87
C MET A 42 -4.55 17.47 9.40
N LEU A 43 -3.32 17.27 8.90
CA LEU A 43 -2.80 15.93 8.58
C LEU A 43 -2.53 15.10 9.83
N SER A 44 -2.14 15.74 10.94
CA SER A 44 -1.92 15.12 12.24
C SER A 44 -3.12 15.27 13.19
N GLY A 45 -4.34 15.38 12.65
CA GLY A 45 -5.56 15.46 13.45
C GLY A 45 -5.65 14.28 14.43
N SER A 46 -6.29 14.48 15.58
CA SER A 46 -6.56 13.39 16.53
C SER A 46 -7.24 12.24 15.81
N ASN A 47 -6.70 11.01 15.92
CA ASN A 47 -7.24 9.78 15.29
C ASN A 47 -8.61 9.34 15.84
N LEU A 48 -9.33 10.24 16.52
CA LEU A 48 -10.59 9.97 17.18
C LEU A 48 -11.69 10.62 16.35
N ILE A 49 -12.61 9.80 15.87
CA ILE A 49 -13.81 10.24 15.16
C ILE A 49 -14.95 10.12 16.17
N PRO A 50 -15.58 11.24 16.60
CA PRO A 50 -16.73 11.17 17.49
C PRO A 50 -17.92 10.63 16.70
N GLU A 51 -18.26 9.36 16.96
CA GLU A 51 -19.38 8.70 16.31
C GLU A 51 -20.66 8.98 17.11
N PRO A 52 -21.67 9.68 16.54
CA PRO A 52 -22.89 10.03 17.26
C PRO A 52 -23.88 8.85 17.38
N SER A 53 -23.60 7.73 16.70
CA SER A 53 -24.49 6.58 16.62
C SER A 53 -23.96 5.41 17.45
N TYR A 54 -24.86 4.71 18.17
CA TYR A 54 -24.51 3.51 18.95
C TYR A 54 -24.44 2.24 18.09
N VAL A 55 -25.00 2.29 16.88
CA VAL A 55 -25.11 1.15 15.96
C VAL A 55 -23.75 0.47 15.71
N PRO A 56 -22.68 1.18 15.29
CA PRO A 56 -21.38 0.56 15.08
C PRO A 56 -20.62 0.22 16.37
N CYS A 57 -21.05 0.75 17.52
CA CYS A 57 -20.40 0.49 18.80
C CYS A 57 -20.91 -0.79 19.47
N GLU A 58 -22.18 -1.12 19.26
CA GLU A 58 -22.88 -2.25 19.89
C GLU A 58 -23.34 -3.32 18.87
N ASP A 59 -22.94 -3.18 17.60
CA ASP A 59 -23.30 -4.07 16.49
C ASP A 59 -24.82 -4.33 16.38
N LEU A 60 -25.62 -3.26 16.53
CA LEU A 60 -27.08 -3.38 16.48
C LEU A 60 -27.55 -3.72 15.06
N LEU A 61 -28.43 -4.72 14.97
CA LEU A 61 -29.23 -4.95 13.78
C LEU A 61 -30.20 -3.78 13.58
N ILE A 62 -29.98 -2.99 12.53
CA ILE A 62 -30.88 -1.91 12.15
C ILE A 62 -32.11 -2.47 11.43
N GLY A 63 -33.29 -1.98 11.80
CA GLY A 63 -34.50 -2.09 10.98
C GLY A 63 -35.51 -3.13 11.44
N ARG A 64 -36.17 -3.78 10.46
CA ARG A 64 -37.30 -4.70 10.71
C ARG A 64 -36.82 -6.14 10.79
N PHE A 65 -37.22 -6.83 11.85
CA PHE A 65 -36.96 -8.25 12.05
C PHE A 65 -38.27 -9.00 12.19
N SER A 66 -38.37 -10.19 11.61
CA SER A 66 -39.47 -11.13 11.82
C SER A 66 -38.93 -12.48 12.27
N PHE A 67 -39.74 -13.20 13.05
CA PHE A 67 -39.43 -14.53 13.53
C PHE A 67 -40.61 -15.47 13.24
N GLY A 68 -40.32 -16.77 13.20
CA GLY A 68 -41.34 -17.81 13.14
C GLY A 68 -42.13 -17.85 11.84
N GLY A 69 -41.60 -17.32 10.73
CA GLY A 69 -42.26 -17.37 9.43
C GLY A 69 -43.43 -16.40 9.30
N MET A 70 -43.60 -15.45 10.22
CA MET A 70 -44.64 -14.40 10.12
C MET A 70 -44.42 -13.50 8.90
N ASN A 71 -43.17 -13.34 8.47
CA ASN A 71 -42.81 -12.73 7.20
C ASN A 71 -41.57 -13.41 6.60
N PRO A 72 -41.75 -14.43 5.74
CA PRO A 72 -40.63 -15.22 5.21
C PRO A 72 -39.72 -14.43 4.27
N GLU A 73 -40.23 -13.39 3.59
CA GLU A 73 -39.40 -12.56 2.70
C GLU A 73 -38.42 -11.69 3.50
N LEU A 74 -38.84 -11.15 4.65
CA LEU A 74 -37.95 -10.39 5.53
C LEU A 74 -36.90 -11.29 6.17
N GLU A 75 -37.28 -12.49 6.63
CA GLU A 75 -36.32 -13.47 7.17
C GLU A 75 -35.28 -13.87 6.11
N ARG A 76 -35.72 -14.09 4.86
CA ARG A 76 -34.80 -14.42 3.76
C ARG A 76 -33.84 -13.27 3.43
N LEU A 77 -34.32 -12.02 3.43
CA LEU A 77 -33.46 -10.85 3.21
C LEU A 77 -32.42 -10.71 4.31
N LEU A 78 -32.83 -10.85 5.56
CA LEU A 78 -31.93 -10.77 6.71
C LEU A 78 -30.87 -11.88 6.69
N LEU A 79 -31.24 -13.09 6.26
CA LEU A 79 -30.28 -14.18 6.09
C LEU A 79 -29.22 -13.84 5.03
N LYS A 80 -29.64 -13.20 3.93
CA LYS A 80 -28.72 -12.75 2.86
C LYS A 80 -27.79 -11.65 3.34
N GLU A 81 -28.30 -10.67 4.07
CA GLU A 81 -27.49 -9.56 4.60
C GLU A 81 -26.42 -10.05 5.56
N LYS A 82 -26.79 -10.96 6.49
CA LYS A 82 -25.81 -11.61 7.38
C LYS A 82 -24.77 -12.41 6.62
N ALA A 83 -25.19 -13.13 5.57
CA ALA A 83 -24.25 -13.87 4.73
C ALA A 83 -23.31 -12.92 3.95
N SER A 84 -23.81 -11.79 3.46
CA SER A 84 -22.98 -10.77 2.80
C SER A 84 -21.96 -10.15 3.74
N GLN A 85 -22.33 -9.82 4.98
CA GLN A 85 -21.39 -9.29 5.97
C GLN A 85 -20.25 -10.28 6.24
N VAL A 86 -20.58 -11.55 6.48
CA VAL A 86 -19.59 -12.60 6.68
C VAL A 86 -18.68 -12.73 5.46
N ASN A 87 -19.23 -12.70 4.25
CA ASN A 87 -18.43 -12.76 3.02
C ASN A 87 -17.55 -11.52 2.83
N GLU A 88 -18.03 -10.31 3.13
CA GLU A 88 -17.22 -9.10 3.08
C GLU A 88 -16.05 -9.15 4.07
N ASP A 89 -16.28 -9.70 5.26
CA ASP A 89 -15.22 -9.87 6.24
C ASP A 89 -14.21 -10.94 5.78
N PHE A 90 -14.66 -12.04 5.19
CA PHE A 90 -13.79 -13.01 4.52
C PHE A 90 -13.04 -12.41 3.33
N GLU A 91 -13.66 -11.54 2.53
CA GLU A 91 -13.02 -10.86 1.40
C GLU A 91 -11.94 -9.88 1.88
N LYS A 92 -12.20 -9.10 2.95
CA LYS A 92 -11.19 -8.24 3.58
C LYS A 92 -10.03 -9.06 4.15
N GLU A 93 -10.32 -10.20 4.79
CA GLU A 93 -9.29 -11.13 5.26
C GLU A 93 -8.50 -11.74 4.09
N GLN A 94 -9.15 -12.04 2.97
CA GLN A 94 -8.51 -12.54 1.75
C GLN A 94 -7.64 -11.49 1.06
N GLU A 95 -8.10 -10.23 0.99
CA GLU A 95 -7.29 -9.10 0.52
C GLU A 95 -6.03 -8.89 1.39
N MET A 96 -6.08 -9.30 2.65
CA MET A 96 -4.95 -9.30 3.58
C MET A 96 -4.12 -10.60 3.58
N ILE A 97 -4.36 -11.55 2.67
CA ILE A 97 -3.49 -12.72 2.52
C ILE A 97 -2.12 -12.25 2.04
N LYS A 98 -1.18 -12.16 2.97
CA LYS A 98 0.22 -11.87 2.69
C LYS A 98 0.82 -13.07 1.95
N ASP A 99 1.35 -12.84 0.75
CA ASP A 99 2.15 -13.84 0.00
C ASP A 99 3.37 -14.36 0.78
N VAL A 100 3.83 -13.59 1.76
CA VAL A 100 4.98 -13.89 2.61
C VAL A 100 4.56 -13.85 4.07
N SER A 101 4.65 -14.98 4.74
CA SER A 101 4.51 -15.08 6.19
C SER A 101 5.53 -14.18 6.92
N ASP A 102 5.11 -13.57 8.02
CA ASP A 102 5.92 -12.61 8.79
C ASP A 102 7.26 -13.23 9.25
N ASP A 103 7.30 -14.54 9.53
CA ASP A 103 8.53 -15.26 9.87
C ASP A 103 9.56 -15.25 8.73
N LYS A 104 9.10 -15.47 7.49
CA LYS A 104 9.96 -15.42 6.30
C LYS A 104 10.48 -14.00 6.08
N MET A 105 9.64 -12.99 6.33
CA MET A 105 10.03 -11.59 6.21
C MET A 105 11.05 -11.17 7.27
N ALA A 106 10.89 -11.62 8.52
CA ALA A 106 11.83 -11.38 9.61
C ALA A 106 13.21 -12.00 9.31
N LEU A 107 13.26 -13.24 8.83
CA LEU A 107 14.50 -13.90 8.42
C LEU A 107 15.20 -13.15 7.28
N HIS A 108 14.45 -12.67 6.29
CA HIS A 108 15.00 -11.90 5.18
C HIS A 108 15.51 -10.54 5.63
N TYR A 109 14.78 -9.84 6.48
CA TYR A 109 15.17 -8.55 7.04
C TYR A 109 16.47 -8.66 7.85
N GLY A 110 16.61 -9.70 8.69
CA GLY A 110 17.84 -9.96 9.42
C GLY A 110 19.07 -10.14 8.51
N LYS A 111 18.92 -10.89 7.41
CA LYS A 111 19.98 -11.07 6.41
C LYS A 111 20.35 -9.75 5.71
N ILE A 112 19.36 -8.97 5.29
CA ILE A 112 19.59 -7.67 4.66
C ILE A 112 20.28 -6.71 5.63
N HIS A 113 19.81 -6.61 6.87
CA HIS A 113 20.39 -5.73 7.88
C HIS A 113 21.89 -6.03 8.12
N GLN A 114 22.26 -7.31 8.18
CA GLN A 114 23.66 -7.73 8.31
C GLN A 114 24.51 -7.32 7.09
N THR A 115 24.01 -7.53 5.87
CA THR A 115 24.74 -7.16 4.64
C THR A 115 24.91 -5.64 4.49
N ILE A 116 23.90 -4.87 4.87
CA ILE A 116 23.92 -3.40 4.88
C ILE A 116 24.94 -2.90 5.91
N SER A 117 24.90 -3.42 7.14
CA SER A 117 25.88 -3.08 8.20
C SER A 117 27.32 -3.35 7.74
N ASN A 118 27.57 -4.50 7.12
CA ASN A 118 28.89 -4.86 6.59
C ASN A 118 29.36 -3.96 5.43
N LYS A 119 28.44 -3.40 4.64
CA LYS A 119 28.77 -2.45 3.57
C LYS A 119 29.29 -1.13 4.15
N TYR A 120 28.66 -0.61 5.20
CA TYR A 120 29.00 0.68 5.76
C TYR A 120 30.16 0.65 6.76
N THR A 121 30.35 -0.46 7.49
CA THR A 121 31.55 -0.65 8.35
C THR A 121 32.85 -0.72 7.54
N ASN A 122 32.81 -1.23 6.31
CA ASN A 122 33.97 -1.30 5.42
C ASN A 122 34.27 -0.01 4.64
N GLN A 123 33.32 0.92 4.56
CA GLN A 123 33.53 2.24 3.94
C GLN A 123 34.40 3.14 4.83
N GLY A 124 34.28 3.05 6.16
CA GLY A 124 35.13 3.78 7.11
C GLY A 124 36.59 3.32 7.13
N LYS A 125 36.88 2.06 6.76
CA LYS A 125 38.24 1.49 6.79
C LYS A 125 39.07 1.77 5.53
N LYS A 126 38.46 2.26 4.44
CA LYS A 126 39.18 2.62 3.20
C LYS A 126 39.89 3.98 3.28
N PHE A 127 39.60 4.78 4.31
CA PHE A 127 40.29 6.03 4.63
C PHE A 127 41.23 5.87 5.82
N ASN A 128 42.16 4.90 5.77
CA ASN A 128 43.37 5.00 6.59
C ASN A 128 44.23 6.13 6.01
N ARG A 129 43.99 7.35 6.49
CA ARG A 129 44.86 8.51 6.26
C ARG A 129 46.23 8.16 6.83
N SER A 130 47.22 7.95 5.96
CA SER A 130 48.60 8.19 6.36
C SER A 130 48.67 9.62 6.90
N ARG A 131 49.39 9.83 8.01
CA ARG A 131 49.55 11.16 8.64
C ARG A 131 50.15 12.21 7.69
N ASP A 132 50.70 11.79 6.54
CA ASP A 132 51.42 12.67 5.60
C ASP A 132 50.65 13.02 4.31
N GLY A 133 49.32 12.85 4.26
CA GLY A 133 48.48 13.43 3.19
C GLY A 133 48.71 12.90 1.75
N ARG A 134 49.63 11.95 1.53
CA ARG A 134 49.83 11.32 0.22
C ARG A 134 48.89 10.12 0.05
N ILE A 135 47.90 10.28 -0.83
CA ILE A 135 47.03 9.21 -1.30
C ILE A 135 47.88 8.28 -2.18
N GLN A 136 48.27 7.12 -1.65
CA GLN A 136 48.87 6.08 -2.50
C GLN A 136 47.77 5.46 -3.37
N LYS A 137 47.84 5.74 -4.69
CA LYS A 137 47.02 5.06 -5.69
C LYS A 137 47.43 3.58 -5.71
N LYS A 138 46.64 2.70 -5.09
CA LYS A 138 46.77 1.26 -5.32
C LYS A 138 46.43 0.98 -6.78
N SER A 139 47.38 0.42 -7.52
CA SER A 139 47.18 -0.07 -8.88
C SER A 139 46.09 -1.14 -8.90
N PHE A 140 45.07 -0.92 -9.73
CA PHE A 140 44.03 -1.91 -10.00
C PHE A 140 44.65 -3.08 -10.76
N ASN A 141 44.91 -4.21 -10.08
CA ASN A 141 45.13 -5.49 -10.76
C ASN A 141 43.78 -6.00 -11.26
N LYS A 142 43.62 -6.03 -12.59
CA LYS A 142 42.49 -6.69 -13.26
C LYS A 142 42.78 -8.19 -13.32
N ASP A 143 42.47 -8.92 -12.25
CA ASP A 143 42.33 -10.37 -12.32
C ASP A 143 41.31 -10.87 -11.30
N SER A 144 40.12 -11.20 -11.79
CA SER A 144 39.41 -12.42 -11.37
C SER A 144 38.25 -12.68 -12.32
N LYS A 145 38.38 -13.76 -13.09
CA LYS A 145 37.41 -14.29 -14.04
C LYS A 145 36.06 -14.55 -13.34
N PHE A 146 35.02 -13.83 -13.73
CA PHE A 146 33.63 -14.17 -13.40
C PHE A 146 33.25 -15.42 -14.21
N LYS A 147 33.31 -16.60 -13.59
CA LYS A 147 32.69 -17.81 -14.16
C LYS A 147 31.24 -17.85 -13.72
N GLY A 148 30.35 -17.38 -14.60
CA GLY A 148 28.92 -17.66 -14.47
C GLY A 148 28.71 -19.17 -14.61
N LYS A 149 28.11 -19.79 -13.59
CA LYS A 149 27.50 -21.11 -13.72
C LYS A 149 26.01 -20.88 -13.96
N HIS A 150 25.57 -21.19 -15.18
CA HIS A 150 24.16 -21.44 -15.47
C HIS A 150 23.84 -22.87 -15.05
N THR A 151 22.95 -23.01 -14.07
CA THR A 151 22.02 -24.13 -13.87
C THR A 151 20.91 -23.61 -12.97
#